data_AF-A0A524QBC6-F1
#
_entry.id   AF-A0A524QBC6-F1
#
_cell.length_a   1.000
_cell.length_b   1.000
_cell.length_c   1.000
_cell.angle_alpha   90.00
_cell.angle_beta   90.00
_cell.angle_gamma   90.00
#
_symmetry.space_group_name_H-M   'P 1'
#
loop_
_entity.id
_entity.type
_entity.pdbx_description
1 polymer ?
#
loop_
_entity_poly.entity_id
_entity_poly.type
_entity_poly.pdbx_seq_one_letter_code
_entity_poly.pdbx_strand_id
1 'polypeptide(L)' 'LNHKIDRVKELLVYDEMNLTEIAWKMNYSSVAHLSNQFKAMTGLTPSQFKSLKNKTRYFPGEGD' A
#
# COMPACT_ATOMS: atom_id res chain seq x y z
N LEU A 1 18.05 7.73 1.47
CA LEU A 1 17.91 6.26 1.37
C LEU A 1 16.45 5.74 1.42
N ASN A 2 15.43 6.58 1.67
CA ASN A 2 14.03 6.13 1.85
C ASN A 2 13.02 6.58 0.77
N HIS A 3 13.44 7.27 -0.29
CA HIS A 3 12.52 7.90 -1.25
C HIS A 3 11.60 6.89 -1.96
N LYS A 4 12.04 5.63 -2.11
CA LYS A 4 11.23 4.60 -2.77
C LYS A 4 9.97 4.26 -1.98
N ILE A 5 10.08 4.10 -0.66
CA ILE A 5 8.94 3.70 0.17
C ILE A 5 7.97 4.86 0.35
N ASP A 6 8.47 6.09 0.46
CA ASP A 6 7.61 7.28 0.52
C ASP A 6 6.75 7.40 -0.75
N ARG A 7 7.37 7.22 -1.93
CA ARG A 7 6.65 7.16 -3.20
C ARG A 7 5.60 6.04 -3.23
N VAL A 8 5.95 4.84 -2.76
CA VAL A 8 5.01 3.70 -2.70
C VAL A 8 3.82 4.02 -1.79
N LYS A 9 4.04 4.68 -0.65
CA LYS A 9 2.95 5.10 0.25
C LYS A 9 2.01 6.07 -0.45
N GLU A 10 2.54 7.12 -1.09
CA GLU A 10 1.71 8.07 -1.85
C GLU A 10 0.84 7.34 -2.87
N LEU A 11 1.46 6.49 -3.72
CA LEU A 11 0.75 5.76 -4.78
C LEU A 11 -0.34 4.84 -4.23
N LEU A 12 -0.11 4.21 -3.07
CA LEU A 12 -1.12 3.38 -2.39
C LEU A 12 -2.25 4.22 -1.79
N VAL A 13 -1.96 5.41 -1.25
CA VAL A 13 -2.97 6.33 -0.69
C VAL A 13 -3.86 6.89 -1.80
N TYR A 14 -3.27 7.31 -2.91
CA TYR A 14 -4.00 7.85 -4.05
C TYR A 14 -4.84 6.79 -4.77
N ASP A 15 -4.61 5.49 -4.53
CA ASP A 15 -5.27 4.36 -5.21
C ASP A 15 -5.15 4.42 -6.75
N GLU A 16 -4.14 5.13 -7.25
CA GLU A 16 -3.93 5.28 -8.70
C GLU A 16 -3.33 4.02 -9.34
N MET A 17 -2.70 3.15 -8.54
CA MET A 17 -2.04 1.93 -9.03
C MET A 17 -2.19 0.75 -8.08
N ASN A 18 -2.22 -0.44 -8.66
CA ASN A 18 -2.19 -1.69 -7.90
C ASN A 18 -0.76 -2.09 -7.50
N LEU A 19 -0.61 -2.97 -6.50
CA LEU A 19 0.68 -3.44 -5.98
C LEU A 19 1.65 -3.87 -7.10
N THR A 20 1.12 -4.56 -8.11
CA THR A 20 1.86 -5.04 -9.27
C THR A 20 2.45 -3.87 -10.06
N GLU A 21 1.64 -2.88 -10.42
CA GLU A 21 2.09 -1.71 -11.17
C GLU A 21 3.12 -0.89 -10.39
N ILE A 22 2.92 -0.74 -9.08
CA ILE A 22 3.89 -0.07 -8.21
C ILE A 22 5.21 -0.86 -8.18
N ALA A 23 5.16 -2.20 -8.12
CA ALA A 23 6.37 -3.02 -8.15
C ALA A 23 7.14 -2.82 -9.46
N TRP A 24 6.44 -2.83 -10.60
CA TRP A 24 7.04 -2.54 -11.92
C TRP A 24 7.62 -1.13 -11.98
N LYS A 25 6.86 -0.11 -11.57
CA LYS A 25 7.28 1.31 -11.59
C LYS A 25 8.49 1.59 -10.71
N MET A 26 8.60 0.90 -9.59
CA MET A 26 9.72 1.02 -8.66
C MET A 26 10.88 0.06 -8.98
N ASN A 27 10.77 -0.67 -10.10
CA ASN A 27 11.76 -1.61 -10.62
C ASN A 27 12.08 -2.76 -9.63
N TYR A 28 11.06 -3.26 -8.94
CA TYR A 28 11.19 -4.49 -8.15
C TYR A 28 11.02 -5.71 -9.05
N SER A 29 11.85 -6.72 -8.82
CA SER A 29 11.79 -7.99 -9.55
C SER A 29 10.49 -8.75 -9.32
N SER A 30 9.77 -8.48 -8.22
CA SER A 30 8.51 -9.12 -7.89
C SER A 30 7.71 -8.32 -6.85
N VAL A 31 6.40 -8.51 -6.86
CA VAL A 31 5.46 -7.96 -5.88
C VAL A 31 5.82 -8.40 -4.44
N ALA A 32 6.30 -9.63 -4.28
CA ALA A 32 6.77 -10.14 -2.98
C ALA A 32 7.95 -9.35 -2.42
N HIS A 33 8.89 -8.93 -3.28
CA HIS A 33 10.06 -8.18 -2.86
C HIS A 33 9.68 -6.77 -2.41
N LEU A 34 8.80 -6.11 -3.16
CA LEU A 34 8.17 -4.85 -2.75
C LEU A 34 7.41 -5.02 -1.43
N SER A 35 6.62 -6.08 -1.29
CA SER A 35 5.80 -6.33 -0.09
C SER A 35 6.65 -6.50 1.17
N ASN A 36 7.73 -7.29 1.08
CA ASN A 36 8.65 -7.49 2.20
C ASN A 36 9.36 -6.19 2.58
N GLN A 37 9.85 -5.42 1.61
CA GLN A 37 10.55 -4.17 1.88
C GLN A 37 9.59 -3.10 2.43
N PHE A 38 8.36 -3.03 1.92
CA PHE A 38 7.33 -2.13 2.41
C PHE A 38 6.91 -2.49 3.85
N LYS A 39 6.76 -3.78 4.15
CA LYS A 39 6.45 -4.25 5.51
C LYS A 39 7.60 -3.98 6.48
N ALA A 40 8.85 -4.19 6.08
CA ALA A 40 10.00 -3.89 6.93
C ALA A 40 10.07 -2.39 7.29
N MET A 41 9.62 -1.51 6.39
CA MET A 41 9.72 -0.06 6.56
C MET A 41 8.48 0.58 7.20
N THR A 42 7.30 -0.01 7.04
CA THR A 42 6.02 0.55 7.52
C THR A 42 5.36 -0.29 8.63
N GLY A 43 5.86 -1.50 8.87
CA GLY A 43 5.22 -2.50 9.73
C GLY A 43 4.04 -3.22 9.08
N LEU A 44 3.54 -2.75 7.93
CA LEU A 44 2.32 -3.24 7.28
C LEU A 44 2.59 -3.74 5.87
N THR A 45 1.84 -4.74 5.41
CA THR A 45 1.90 -5.10 3.98
C THR A 45 1.16 -4.06 3.15
N PRO A 46 1.55 -3.81 1.90
CA PRO A 46 0.91 -2.77 1.10
C PRO A 46 -0.57 -3.09 0.80
N SER A 47 -0.98 -4.37 0.79
CA SER A 47 -2.41 -4.75 0.75
C SER A 47 -3.17 -4.39 2.04
N GLN A 48 -2.55 -4.57 3.22
CA GLN A 48 -3.16 -4.14 4.49
C GLN A 48 -3.26 -2.62 4.54
N PHE A 49 -2.21 -1.92 4.09
CA PHE A 49 -2.19 -0.47 4.01
C PHE A 49 -3.29 0.07 3.09
N LYS A 50 -3.52 -0.57 1.94
CA LYS A 50 -4.64 -0.26 1.04
C LYS A 50 -6.00 -0.48 1.72
N SER A 51 -6.18 -1.60 2.41
CA SER A 51 -7.42 -1.93 3.11
C SER A 51 -7.77 -0.96 4.25
N LEU A 52 -6.78 -0.36 4.92
CA LEU A 52 -7.02 0.65 5.97
C LEU A 52 -7.81 1.86 5.44
N LYS A 53 -7.64 2.25 4.17
CA LYS A 53 -8.42 3.33 3.55
C LYS A 53 -9.90 2.97 3.40
N ASN A 54 -10.21 1.72 3.05
CA ASN A 54 -11.58 1.25 2.87
C ASN A 54 -12.34 1.18 4.20
N LYS A 55 -11.65 0.95 5.32
CA LYS A 55 -12.28 0.86 6.64
C LYS A 55 -12.83 2.19 7.16
N THR A 56 -12.28 3.33 6.74
CA THR A 56 -12.79 4.65 7.13
C THR A 56 -14.10 5.03 6.43
N ARG A 57 -14.51 4.29 5.38
CA ARG A 57 -15.78 4.52 4.66
C ARG A 57 -16.93 3.60 5.08
N TYR A 58 -16.66 2.53 5.83
CA TYR A 58 -17.67 1.56 6.26
C TYR A 58 -17.96 1.67 7.76
N PHE A 59 -18.25 2.89 8.21
CA PHE A 59 -19.07 3.11 9.40
C PHE A 59 -20.30 3.94 9.02
N PRO A 60 -21.22 3.45 8.16
CA PRO A 60 -22.61 3.78 8.40
C PRO A 60 -22.95 3.14 9.75
N GLY A 61 -23.41 3.95 10.70
CA GLY A 61 -23.80 3.46 12.02
C GLY A 61 -24.76 2.28 11.87
N GLU A 62 -24.33 1.11 12.32
CA GLU A 62 -25.22 -0.01 12.59
C GLU A 62 -25.95 0.36 13.88
N GLY A 63 -27.16 0.86 13.67
CA GLY A 63 -28.16 1.21 14.68
C GLY A 63 -29.53 1.05 14.03
N ASP A 64 -29.79 -0.16 13.53
CA ASP A 64 -31.14 -0.72 13.38
C ASP A 64 -31.50 -1.46 14.68
#